data_AF-A0A090E080-F1
#
_entry.id   AF-A0A090E080-F1
#
_cell.length_a   1.000
_cell.length_b   1.000
_cell.length_c   1.000
_cell.angle_alpha   90.00
_cell.angle_beta   90.00
_cell.angle_gamma   90.00
#
_symmetry.space_group_name_H-M   'P 1'
#
loop_
_entity.id
_entity.type
_entity.pdbx_description
1 polymer ?
#
loop_
_entity_poly.entity_id
_entity_poly.type
_entity_poly.pdbx_seq_one_letter_code
_entity_poly.pdbx_strand_id
1 'polypeptide(L)'
;MAKMSLHLSDSLNQLGQMLTPFEHEERVLRPHDARTLRRILKELGQEARDIENQLSAKLWNDQARLERFVDAEAIASAASQPGSNVRLFPVIPRPFTDGFGGQA
;
A
#
# COMPACT_ATOMS: atom_id res chain seq x y z
N MET A 1 -10.53 5.22 2.58
CA MET A 1 -10.01 6.30 1.72
C MET A 1 -11.02 7.41 1.50
N ALA A 2 -12.27 7.14 1.08
CA ALA A 2 -13.28 8.19 0.83
C ALA A 2 -13.49 9.18 2.01
N LYS A 3 -13.51 8.67 3.25
CA LYS A 3 -13.65 9.52 4.45
C LYS A 3 -12.46 10.46 4.70
N MET A 4 -11.22 10.04 4.39
CA MET A 4 -10.04 10.91 4.47
C MET A 4 -10.03 11.95 3.33
N SER A 5 -10.42 11.53 2.12
CA SER A 5 -10.50 12.45 0.97
C SER A 5 -11.48 13.59 1.19
N LEU A 6 -12.61 13.34 1.85
CA LEU A 6 -13.60 14.37 2.17
C LEU A 6 -13.07 15.34 3.24
N HIS A 7 -12.48 14.82 4.31
CA HIS A 7 -11.94 15.64 5.40
C HIS A 7 -10.80 16.57 4.93
N LEU A 8 -9.91 16.06 4.06
CA LEU A 8 -8.84 16.87 3.46
C LEU A 8 -9.40 18.00 2.61
N SER A 9 -10.40 17.69 1.77
CA SER A 9 -11.06 18.69 0.92
C SER A 9 -11.78 19.76 1.76
N ASP A 10 -12.47 19.36 2.82
CA ASP A 10 -13.17 20.29 3.71
C ASP A 10 -12.18 21.20 4.45
N SER A 11 -11.06 20.64 4.92
CA SER A 11 -10.00 21.38 5.60
C SER A 11 -9.29 22.38 4.68
N LEU A 12 -9.06 22.01 3.41
CA LEU A 12 -8.52 22.92 2.38
C LEU A 12 -9.50 24.04 2.02
N ASN A 13 -10.79 23.72 1.87
CA ASN A 13 -11.83 24.72 1.64
C ASN A 13 -11.93 25.70 2.81
N GLN A 14 -11.88 25.20 4.04
CA GLN A 14 -11.89 26.02 5.25
C GLN A 14 -10.67 26.95 5.32
N LEU A 15 -9.48 26.44 4.97
CA LEU A 15 -8.27 27.25 4.89
C LEU A 15 -8.41 28.37 3.86
N GLY A 16 -8.93 28.07 2.67
CA GLY A 16 -9.18 29.05 1.62
C GLY A 16 -10.13 30.16 2.08
N GLN A 17 -11.26 29.79 2.70
CA GLN A 17 -12.23 30.75 3.24
C GLN A 17 -11.64 31.67 4.33
N MET A 18 -10.72 31.15 5.16
CA MET A 18 -10.03 31.96 6.16
C MET A 18 -9.07 32.99 5.54
N LEU A 19 -8.52 32.69 4.35
CA LEU A 19 -7.55 33.55 3.67
C LEU A 19 -8.18 34.56 2.72
N THR A 20 -9.38 34.29 2.18
CA THR A 20 -10.10 35.21 1.26
C THR A 20 -10.18 36.67 1.73
N PRO A 21 -10.44 36.97 3.03
CA PRO A 21 -10.51 38.35 3.49
C PRO A 21 -9.18 39.11 3.44
N PHE A 22 -8.04 38.41 3.39
CA PHE A 22 -6.70 39.01 3.31
C PHE A 22 -6.30 39.36 1.87
N GLU A 23 -7.01 38.88 0.86
CA GLU A 23 -6.73 39.19 -0.55
C GLU A 23 -7.19 40.60 -0.95
N HIS A 24 -8.16 41.16 -0.22
CA HIS A 24 -8.83 42.41 -0.58
C HIS A 24 -8.40 43.60 0.28
N GLU A 25 -7.98 43.35 1.53
CA GLU A 25 -7.62 44.39 2.50
C GLU A 25 -6.50 43.88 3.42
N GLU A 26 -5.59 44.78 3.82
CA GLU A 26 -4.65 44.48 4.91
C GLU A 26 -5.42 44.24 6.21
N ARG A 27 -5.31 43.02 6.72
CA ARG A 27 -5.96 42.59 7.97
C ARG A 27 -4.94 42.08 8.96
N VAL A 28 -5.13 42.45 10.21
CA VAL A 28 -4.35 41.90 11.33
C VAL A 28 -4.96 40.55 11.72
N LEU A 29 -4.19 39.48 11.57
CA LEU A 29 -4.58 38.14 12.01
C LEU A 29 -4.66 38.11 13.53
N ARG A 30 -5.86 37.92 14.08
CA ARG A 30 -6.06 37.92 15.54
C ARG A 30 -5.44 36.65 16.15
N PRO A 31 -5.01 36.69 17.43
CA PRO A 31 -4.42 35.51 18.09
C PRO A 31 -5.32 34.27 18.13
N HIS A 32 -6.65 34.43 18.08
CA HIS A 32 -7.58 33.31 17.96
C HIS A 32 -7.52 32.68 16.57
N ASP A 33 -7.61 33.50 15.52
CA ASP A 33 -7.56 33.05 14.13
C ASP A 33 -6.20 32.42 13.77
N ALA A 34 -5.11 32.98 14.29
CA ALA A 34 -3.77 32.40 14.16
C ALA A 34 -3.66 31.00 14.79
N ARG A 35 -4.32 30.77 15.94
CA ARG A 35 -4.37 29.44 16.57
C ARG A 35 -5.20 28.46 15.75
N THR A 36 -6.33 28.91 15.21
CA THR A 36 -7.17 28.11 14.31
C THR A 36 -6.43 27.74 13.03
N LEU A 37 -5.75 28.70 12.40
CA LEU A 37 -4.92 28.49 11.23
C LEU A 37 -3.81 27.47 11.50
N ARG A 38 -3.08 27.62 12.62
CA ARG A 38 -2.05 26.67 13.02
C ARG A 38 -2.60 25.26 13.23
N ARG A 39 -3.80 25.13 13.78
CA ARG A 39 -4.46 23.84 13.99
C ARG A 39 -4.80 23.18 12.65
N ILE A 40 -5.43 23.92 11.73
CA ILE A 40 -5.78 23.42 10.39
C ILE A 40 -4.52 22.99 9.62
N LEU A 41 -3.47 23.80 9.64
CA LEU A 41 -2.20 23.45 8.97
C LEU A 41 -1.56 22.18 9.56
N LYS A 42 -1.66 21.99 10.88
CA LYS A 42 -1.17 20.78 11.55
C LYS A 42 -2.00 19.55 11.15
N GLU A 43 -3.32 19.68 11.10
CA GLU A 43 -4.25 18.62 10.69
C GLU A 43 -3.97 18.21 9.22
N LEU A 44 -3.87 19.19 8.31
CA LEU A 44 -3.51 18.96 6.90
C LEU A 44 -2.13 18.28 6.75
N GLY A 45 -1.13 18.71 7.53
CA GLY A 45 0.20 18.10 7.50
C GLY A 45 0.20 16.64 7.95
N GLN A 46 -0.62 16.29 8.94
CA GLN A 46 -0.77 14.91 9.38
C GLN A 46 -1.47 14.06 8.30
N GLU A 47 -2.54 14.58 7.70
CA GLU A 47 -3.26 13.88 6.63
C GLU A 47 -2.39 13.63 5.41
N ALA A 48 -1.59 14.62 5.00
CA ALA A 48 -0.63 14.45 3.91
C ALA A 48 0.36 13.31 4.19
N ARG A 49 0.90 13.25 5.41
CA ARG A 49 1.82 12.19 5.82
C ARG A 49 1.16 10.82 5.87
N ASP A 50 -0.09 10.75 6.28
CA ASP A 50 -0.85 9.50 6.29
C ASP A 50 -1.12 9.01 4.86
N ILE A 51 -1.42 9.91 3.93
CA ILE A 51 -1.57 9.60 2.51
C ILE A 51 -0.25 9.10 1.91
N GLU A 52 0.87 9.77 2.20
CA GLU A 52 2.20 9.34 1.77
C GLU A 52 2.50 7.92 2.25
N ASN A 53 2.28 7.64 3.54
CA ASN A 53 2.50 6.32 4.11
C ASN A 53 1.64 5.24 3.45
N GLN A 54 0.35 5.53 3.20
CA GLN A 54 -0.56 4.61 2.51
C GLN A 54 -0.10 4.34 1.07
N LEU A 55 0.34 5.38 0.36
CA LEU A 55 0.85 5.26 -1.00
C LEU A 55 2.15 4.43 -1.03
N SER A 56 3.10 4.72 -0.16
CA SER A 56 4.35 3.96 -0.05
C SER A 56 4.09 2.49 0.25
N ALA A 57 3.17 2.19 1.18
CA ALA A 57 2.79 0.81 1.48
C ALA A 57 2.15 0.10 0.28
N LYS A 58 1.28 0.81 -0.47
CA LYS A 58 0.68 0.26 -1.69
C LYS A 58 1.74 -0.04 -2.75
N LEU A 59 2.62 0.92 -3.05
CA LEU A 59 3.68 0.76 -4.04
C LEU A 59 4.63 -0.38 -3.70
N TRP A 60 5.01 -0.49 -2.42
CA TRP A 60 5.82 -1.61 -1.94
C TRP A 60 5.11 -2.95 -2.18
N ASN A 61 3.84 -3.05 -1.80
CA ASN A 61 3.07 -4.29 -1.95
C ASN A 61 2.86 -4.68 -3.41
N ASP A 62 2.61 -3.70 -4.27
CA ASP A 62 2.44 -3.91 -5.72
C ASP A 62 3.77 -4.37 -6.34
N GLN A 63 4.89 -3.76 -5.95
CA GLN A 63 6.23 -4.19 -6.39
C GLN A 63 6.56 -5.61 -5.93
N ALA A 64 6.34 -5.93 -4.64
CA ALA A 64 6.55 -7.27 -4.11
C ALA A 64 5.65 -8.32 -4.79
N ARG A 65 4.45 -7.93 -5.23
CA ARG A 65 3.56 -8.82 -6.00
C ARG A 65 4.10 -9.09 -7.39
N LEU A 66 4.62 -8.06 -8.07
CA LEU A 66 5.25 -8.19 -9.37
C LEU A 66 6.48 -9.11 -9.30
N GLU A 67 7.34 -8.93 -8.30
CA GLU A 67 8.52 -9.77 -8.08
C GLU A 67 8.14 -11.24 -7.88
N ARG A 68 7.15 -11.53 -7.03
CA ARG A 68 6.64 -12.90 -6.85
C ARG A 68 6.10 -13.52 -8.14
N PHE A 69 5.46 -12.72 -8.99
CA PHE A 69 4.96 -13.20 -10.27
C PHE A 69 6.10 -13.57 -11.22
N VAL A 70 7.12 -12.71 -11.31
CA VAL A 70 8.34 -12.98 -12.10
C VAL A 70 9.08 -14.22 -11.58
N ASP A 71 9.24 -14.33 -10.27
CA ASP A 71 9.88 -15.49 -9.65
C ASP A 71 9.09 -16.78 -9.90
N ALA A 72 7.76 -16.73 -9.80
CA ALA A 72 6.91 -17.88 -10.11
C ALA A 72 7.02 -18.31 -11.58
N GLU A 73 7.07 -17.35 -12.50
CA GLU A 73 7.26 -17.62 -13.94
C GLU A 73 8.64 -18.24 -14.20
N ALA A 74 9.70 -17.73 -13.56
CA ALA A 74 11.04 -18.28 -13.65
C ALA A 74 11.11 -19.72 -13.11
N ILE A 75 10.47 -19.98 -11.96
CA ILE A 75 10.38 -21.33 -11.37
C ILE A 75 9.59 -22.27 -12.28
N ALA A 76 8.46 -21.84 -12.83
CA ALA A 76 7.65 -22.64 -13.75
C ALA A 76 8.41 -22.98 -15.03
N SER A 77 9.11 -22.00 -15.61
CA SER A 77 9.98 -22.18 -16.78
C SER A 77 11.09 -23.19 -16.49
N ALA A 78 11.81 -23.03 -15.36
CA ALA A 78 12.85 -23.97 -14.94
C ALA A 78 12.30 -25.38 -14.68
N ALA A 79 11.10 -25.51 -14.10
CA ALA A 79 10.45 -26.80 -13.87
C ALA A 79 10.05 -27.51 -15.17
N SER A 80 9.74 -26.75 -16.23
CA SER A 80 9.36 -27.29 -17.53
C SER A 80 10.52 -27.86 -18.36
N GLN A 81 11.78 -27.57 -17.98
CA GLN A 81 12.95 -28.07 -18.71
C GLN A 81 13.22 -29.55 -18.40
N PRO A 82 13.55 -30.39 -19.41
CA PRO A 82 13.94 -31.77 -19.18
C PRO A 82 15.18 -31.87 -18.28
N GLY A 83 15.14 -32.70 -17.24
CA GLY A 83 16.24 -32.84 -16.27
C GLY A 83 16.28 -31.75 -15.17
N SER A 84 15.21 -30.96 -15.03
CA SER A 84 15.09 -29.96 -13.96
C SER A 84 15.18 -30.56 -12.56
N ASN A 85 15.95 -29.90 -11.69
CA ASN A 85 16.09 -30.25 -10.27
C ASN A 85 15.03 -29.55 -9.38
N VAL A 86 14.08 -28.82 -9.97
CA VAL A 86 13.02 -28.13 -9.23
C VAL A 86 12.04 -29.14 -8.65
N ARG A 87 11.90 -29.17 -7.32
CA ARG A 87 10.94 -30.02 -6.61
C ARG A 87 9.69 -29.21 -6.23
N LEU A 88 8.65 -29.29 -7.05
CA LEU A 88 7.39 -28.54 -6.84
C LEU A 88 6.54 -29.09 -5.69
N PHE A 89 6.68 -30.38 -5.37
CA PHE A 89 5.96 -31.03 -4.28
C PHE A 89 6.96 -31.80 -3.40
N PRO A 90 6.72 -31.87 -2.07
CA PRO A 90 7.48 -32.77 -1.22
C PRO A 90 7.32 -34.20 -1.74
N VAL A 91 8.43 -34.90 -1.92
CA VAL A 91 8.41 -36.32 -2.24
C VAL A 91 7.87 -37.03 -1.01
N ILE A 92 6.61 -37.44 -1.05
CA ILE A 92 6.04 -38.35 -0.06
C ILE A 92 6.68 -39.71 -0.35
N PRO A 93 7.48 -40.28 0.57
CA PRO A 93 8.02 -41.60 0.38
C PRO A 93 6.85 -42.57 0.21
N ARG A 94 6.82 -43.30 -0.92
CA ARG A 94 5.80 -44.33 -1.10
C ARG A 94 5.99 -45.35 0.02
N PRO A 95 4.93 -45.69 0.79
CA PRO A 95 5.03 -46.79 1.72
C PRO A 95 5.49 -48.01 0.93
N PHE A 96 6.58 -48.62 1.38
CA PHE A 96 7.21 -49.76 0.76
C PHE A 96 6.15 -50.78 0.36
N THR A 97 5.93 -50.98 -0.93
CA THR A 97 5.40 -52.26 -1.41
C THR A 97 6.55 -53.24 -1.27
N ASP A 98 6.59 -53.91 -0.12
CA ASP A 98 7.39 -55.10 0.10
C ASP A 98 6.93 -56.18 -0.88
N GLY A 99 7.31 -56.08 -2.16
CA GLY A 99 7.24 -57.15 -3.17
C GLY A 99 5.87 -57.78 -3.51
N PHE A 100 4.79 -57.51 -2.78
CA PHE A 100 3.49 -58.17 -2.96
C PHE A 100 2.49 -57.24 -3.62
N GLY A 101 2.83 -56.80 -4.82
CA GLY A 101 1.83 -56.32 -5.78
C GLY A 101 1.18 -57.52 -6.47
N GLY A 102 -0.03 -57.86 -6.02
CA GLY A 102 -1.10 -58.51 -6.79
C GLY A 102 -0.81 -59.81 -7.55
N GLN A 103 -1.49 -60.88 -7.15
CA GLN A 103 -2.25 -61.77 -8.05
C GLN A 103 -3.07 -62.78 -7.23
N ALA A 104 -4.34 -62.94 -7.64
CA ALA A 104 -5.32 -63.97 -7.28
C ALA A 104 -5.82 -64.04 -5.82
#